data_AF-A0A0D6L8A1-F1
#
_entry.id   AF-A0A0D6L8A1-F1
#
_cell.length_a   1.000
_cell.length_b   1.000
_cell.length_c   1.000
_cell.angle_alpha   90.00
_cell.angle_beta   90.00
_cell.angle_gamma   90.00
#
_symmetry.space_group_name_H-M   'P 1'
#
loop_
_entity.id
_entity.type
_entity.pdbx_description
1 polymer ?
#
loop_
_entity_poly.entity_id
_entity_poly.type
_entity_poly.pdbx_seq_one_letter_code
_entity_poly.pdbx_strand_id
1 'polypeptide(L)'
;MDTLHGMQFDVGIAEPSDLCGFGIFELLKIKSTIAATSCVHADHVSKIVGVPVAPSYVPGSMSSKSDVMDIMGRLQNAIQTLLGVKFFEGLFDREVALFREKYGPDFKGYEELLAQVSYVFTNSNPYLDYPHPTIHKAIDIGGIAVSLDAKKNKLPQNIDEILNIRKTNVVISFGSIVKSCYMPEDYK
;
A
#
# COMPACT_ATOMS: atom_id res chain seq x y z
N MET A 1 9.90 22.75 9.85
CA MET A 1 9.50 21.89 10.98
C MET A 1 8.80 22.71 12.06
N ASP A 2 9.30 23.90 12.41
CA ASP A 2 8.73 24.74 13.47
C ASP A 2 7.25 25.10 13.27
N THR A 3 6.83 25.39 12.04
CA THR A 3 5.41 25.65 11.72
C THR A 3 4.53 24.43 11.99
N LEU A 4 4.99 23.22 11.63
CA LEU A 4 4.24 21.98 11.84
C LEU A 4 4.20 21.60 13.33
N HIS A 5 5.28 21.85 14.08
CA HIS A 5 5.28 21.67 15.53
C HIS A 5 4.26 22.57 16.24
N GLY A 6 4.05 23.79 15.73
CA GLY A 6 3.07 24.72 16.27
C GLY A 6 1.61 24.30 16.07
N MET A 7 1.33 23.37 15.14
CA MET A 7 -0.03 22.95 14.80
C MET A 7 -0.59 21.86 15.73
N GLN A 8 0.25 21.19 16.52
CA GLN A 8 -0.15 20.16 17.50
C GLN A 8 -1.12 19.10 16.94
N PHE A 9 -0.61 18.19 16.10
CA PHE A 9 -1.41 17.10 15.54
C PHE A 9 -1.67 15.98 16.54
N ASP A 10 -2.92 15.51 16.61
CA ASP A 10 -3.31 14.37 17.44
C ASP A 10 -3.02 13.02 16.76
N VAL A 11 -3.19 12.95 15.44
CA VAL A 11 -3.06 11.71 14.65
C VAL A 11 -2.31 11.95 13.35
N GLY A 12 -1.38 11.06 13.01
CA GLY A 12 -0.69 11.02 11.73
C GLY A 12 -1.14 9.82 10.89
N ILE A 13 -1.48 10.04 9.62
CA ILE A 13 -1.84 8.96 8.68
C ILE A 13 -0.89 9.04 7.49
N ALA A 14 -0.18 7.96 7.19
CA ALA A 14 0.75 7.88 6.06
C ALA A 14 0.70 6.54 5.36
N GLU A 15 1.07 6.53 4.08
CA GLU A 15 1.21 5.31 3.30
C GLU A 15 2.56 4.63 3.60
N PRO A 16 2.57 3.33 3.99
CA PRO A 16 3.80 2.61 4.32
C PRO A 16 4.53 2.05 3.08
N SER A 17 4.42 2.74 1.94
CA SER A 17 5.25 2.47 0.75
C SER A 17 6.63 3.10 0.88
N ASP A 18 6.74 4.17 1.68
CA ASP A 18 7.98 4.83 2.10
C ASP A 18 7.88 5.20 3.60
N LEU A 19 9.01 5.57 4.20
CA LEU A 19 9.09 5.99 5.60
C LEU A 19 9.00 7.49 5.81
N CYS A 20 8.90 8.29 4.75
CA CYS A 20 8.97 9.74 4.89
C CYS A 20 7.87 10.26 5.82
N GLY A 21 6.64 9.76 5.66
CA GLY A 21 5.52 10.12 6.53
C GLY A 21 5.75 9.74 7.99
N PHE A 22 6.16 8.50 8.26
CA PHE A 22 6.41 8.02 9.62
C PHE A 22 7.60 8.71 10.28
N GLY A 23 8.63 9.06 9.50
CA GLY A 23 9.76 9.82 10.01
C GLY A 23 9.38 11.24 10.40
N ILE A 24 8.48 11.89 9.64
CA ILE A 24 7.91 13.19 10.03
C ILE A 24 7.11 13.05 11.33
N PHE A 25 6.31 11.98 11.49
CA PHE A 25 5.54 11.77 12.71
C PHE A 25 6.43 11.60 13.94
N GLU A 26 7.55 10.90 13.79
CA GLU A 26 8.55 10.77 14.85
C GLU A 26 9.15 12.11 15.25
N LEU A 27 9.55 12.93 14.26
CA LEU A 27 10.10 14.27 14.51
C LEU A 27 9.07 15.17 15.20
N LEU A 28 7.81 15.09 14.80
CA LEU A 28 6.70 15.84 15.41
C LEU A 28 6.22 15.25 16.75
N LYS A 29 6.76 14.09 17.17
CA LYS A 29 6.39 13.35 18.38
C LYS A 29 4.89 13.01 18.45
N ILE A 30 4.31 12.68 17.30
CA ILE A 30 2.91 12.24 17.20
C ILE A 30 2.82 10.81 17.75
N LYS A 31 2.01 10.63 18.79
CA LYS A 31 1.89 9.32 19.47
C LYS A 31 0.96 8.35 18.74
N SER A 32 -0.08 8.85 18.10
CA SER A 32 -1.07 8.04 17.41
C SER A 32 -0.84 8.11 15.91
N THR A 33 -0.27 7.06 15.34
CA THR A 33 0.00 6.96 13.91
C THR A 33 -0.78 5.80 13.29
N ILE A 34 -1.21 5.98 12.05
CA ILE A 34 -1.96 4.98 11.27
C ILE A 34 -1.22 4.78 9.96
N ALA A 35 -0.96 3.53 9.62
CA ALA A 35 -0.49 3.17 8.30
C ALA A 35 -1.69 2.92 7.40
N ALA A 36 -1.76 3.57 6.24
CA ALA A 36 -2.86 3.38 5.28
C ALA A 36 -2.29 2.98 3.93
N THR A 37 -2.51 1.73 3.51
CA THR A 37 -2.00 1.21 2.24
C THR A 37 -3.11 1.09 1.20
N SER A 38 -2.78 1.47 -0.03
CA SER A 38 -3.59 1.27 -1.23
C SER A 38 -3.61 -0.18 -1.71
N CYS A 39 -2.75 -1.04 -1.16
CA CYS A 39 -2.69 -2.46 -1.45
C CYS A 39 -3.67 -3.26 -0.58
N VAL A 40 -4.11 -4.40 -1.09
CA VAL A 40 -4.88 -5.41 -0.34
C VAL A 40 -4.00 -6.03 0.75
N HIS A 41 -2.78 -6.39 0.38
CA HIS A 41 -1.78 -6.94 1.27
C HIS A 41 -0.43 -6.27 1.02
N ALA A 42 0.27 -5.92 2.09
CA ALA A 42 1.61 -5.35 2.04
C ALA A 42 2.53 -6.23 2.89
N ASP A 43 3.14 -7.24 2.26
CA ASP A 43 3.90 -8.30 2.93
C ASP A 43 4.96 -7.76 3.91
N HIS A 44 5.65 -6.67 3.52
CA HIS A 44 6.69 -6.02 4.32
C HIS A 44 6.13 -5.36 5.58
N VAL A 45 4.99 -4.68 5.48
CA VAL A 45 4.31 -4.05 6.63
C VAL A 45 3.73 -5.12 7.53
N SER A 46 3.02 -6.10 6.95
CA SER A 46 2.41 -7.24 7.64
C SER A 46 3.41 -7.94 8.55
N LYS A 47 4.61 -8.21 8.04
CA LYS A 47 5.70 -8.81 8.83
C LYS A 47 6.08 -7.98 10.06
N ILE A 48 6.16 -6.66 9.93
CA ILE A 48 6.57 -5.77 11.02
C ILE A 48 5.47 -5.62 12.07
N VAL A 49 4.21 -5.50 11.63
CA VAL A 49 3.06 -5.34 12.55
C VAL A 49 2.56 -6.66 13.14
N GLY A 50 3.11 -7.80 12.71
CA GLY A 50 2.78 -9.13 13.22
C GLY A 50 1.56 -9.79 12.57
N VAL A 51 1.13 -9.32 11.40
CA VAL A 51 0.11 -10.00 10.58
C VAL A 51 0.76 -11.23 9.94
N PRO A 52 0.22 -12.45 10.11
CA PRO A 52 0.80 -13.64 9.50
C PRO A 52 0.73 -13.58 7.96
N VAL A 53 1.88 -13.73 7.30
CA VAL A 53 1.98 -13.87 5.84
C VAL A 53 2.00 -15.36 5.49
N ALA A 54 1.08 -15.80 4.63
CA ALA A 54 0.89 -17.22 4.29
C ALA A 54 1.15 -17.51 2.79
N PRO A 55 2.43 -17.49 2.35
CA PRO A 55 2.77 -17.61 0.93
C PRO A 55 2.48 -18.99 0.31
N SER A 56 2.04 -19.96 1.10
CA SER A 56 1.67 -21.29 0.63
C SER A 56 0.31 -21.34 -0.08
N TYR A 57 -0.56 -20.35 0.14
CA TYR A 57 -1.87 -20.24 -0.50
C TYR A 57 -2.29 -18.79 -0.80
N VAL A 58 -1.66 -17.79 -0.19
CA VAL A 58 -1.87 -16.38 -0.52
C VAL A 58 -0.79 -15.95 -1.52
N PRO A 59 -1.16 -15.43 -2.71
CA PRO A 59 -0.19 -14.88 -3.64
C PRO A 59 0.46 -13.62 -3.04
N GLY A 60 1.79 -13.52 -3.13
CA GLY A 60 2.51 -12.34 -2.67
C GLY A 60 2.18 -11.11 -3.53
N SER A 61 2.49 -9.92 -3.02
CA SER A 61 2.10 -8.63 -3.65
C SER A 61 2.60 -8.46 -5.10
N MET A 62 3.67 -9.16 -5.48
CA MET A 62 4.26 -9.12 -6.84
C MET A 62 4.09 -10.45 -7.61
N SER A 63 3.24 -11.35 -7.12
CA SER A 63 3.01 -12.65 -7.74
C SER A 63 2.04 -12.54 -8.91
N SER A 64 2.31 -13.30 -9.97
CA SER A 64 1.38 -13.48 -11.10
C SER A 64 0.49 -14.71 -10.95
N LYS A 65 0.52 -15.37 -9.78
CA LYS A 65 -0.26 -16.56 -9.46
C LYS A 65 -1.52 -16.17 -8.69
N SER A 66 -2.55 -17.03 -8.75
CA SER A 66 -3.71 -16.92 -7.86
C SER A 66 -3.51 -17.75 -6.59
N ASP A 67 -4.54 -17.87 -5.77
CA ASP A 67 -4.67 -18.81 -4.65
C ASP A 67 -4.59 -20.30 -5.04
N VAL A 68 -4.73 -20.62 -6.32
CA VAL A 68 -4.60 -21.99 -6.85
C VAL A 68 -3.20 -22.19 -7.43
N MET A 69 -2.33 -22.79 -6.61
CA MET A 69 -0.93 -23.07 -6.97
C MET A 69 -0.56 -24.54 -6.75
N ASP A 70 0.20 -25.10 -7.69
CA ASP A 70 0.92 -26.36 -7.52
C ASP A 70 2.14 -26.17 -6.60
N ILE A 71 2.82 -27.28 -6.25
CA ILE A 71 3.93 -27.24 -5.28
C ILE A 71 5.05 -26.29 -5.74
N MET A 72 5.38 -26.30 -7.04
CA MET A 72 6.40 -25.41 -7.59
C MET A 72 5.94 -23.96 -7.61
N GLY A 73 4.67 -23.69 -7.95
CA GLY A 73 4.08 -22.36 -7.88
C GLY A 73 4.10 -21.79 -6.46
N ARG A 74 3.82 -22.61 -5.44
CA ARG A 74 3.92 -22.21 -4.03
C ARG A 74 5.35 -21.86 -3.63
N LEU A 75 6.33 -22.64 -4.09
CA LEU A 75 7.75 -22.35 -3.84
C LEU A 75 8.18 -21.03 -4.51
N GLN A 76 7.80 -20.84 -5.77
CA GLN A 76 8.06 -19.60 -6.50
C GLN A 76 7.41 -18.39 -5.81
N ASN A 77 6.16 -18.52 -5.40
CA ASN A 77 5.42 -17.47 -4.69
C ASN A 77 6.10 -17.12 -3.35
N ALA A 78 6.55 -18.12 -2.58
CA ALA A 78 7.28 -17.90 -1.34
C ALA A 78 8.61 -17.18 -1.57
N ILE A 79 9.37 -17.56 -2.60
CA ILE A 79 10.62 -16.88 -2.96
C ILE A 79 10.34 -15.44 -3.39
N GLN A 80 9.35 -15.21 -4.24
CA GLN A 80 8.96 -13.87 -4.69
C GLN A 80 8.52 -12.98 -3.53
N THR A 81 7.73 -13.52 -2.61
CA THR A 81 7.28 -12.81 -1.40
C THR A 81 8.48 -12.40 -0.55
N LEU A 82 9.42 -13.32 -0.29
CA LEU A 82 10.64 -13.03 0.46
C LEU A 82 11.52 -11.98 -0.21
N LEU A 83 11.69 -12.05 -1.53
CA LEU A 83 12.44 -11.07 -2.30
C LEU A 83 11.77 -9.70 -2.26
N GLY A 84 10.44 -9.64 -2.34
CA GLY A 84 9.67 -8.40 -2.20
C GLY A 84 9.85 -7.76 -0.83
N VAL A 85 9.74 -8.54 0.25
CA VAL A 85 10.01 -8.05 1.61
C VAL A 85 11.43 -7.49 1.72
N LYS A 86 12.43 -8.23 1.23
CA LYS A 86 13.84 -7.79 1.26
C LYS A 86 14.10 -6.52 0.45
N PHE A 87 13.39 -6.36 -0.67
CA PHE A 87 13.47 -5.15 -1.48
C PHE A 87 12.99 -3.92 -0.69
N PHE A 88 11.83 -4.00 -0.04
CA PHE A 88 11.31 -2.91 0.78
C PHE A 88 12.16 -2.66 2.04
N GLU A 89 12.64 -3.69 2.73
CA GLU A 89 13.58 -3.55 3.85
C GLU A 89 14.82 -2.74 3.42
N GLY A 90 15.39 -3.04 2.24
CA GLY A 90 16.55 -2.30 1.72
C GLY A 90 16.26 -0.86 1.30
N LEU A 91 15.03 -0.55 0.85
CA LEU A 91 14.61 0.83 0.59
C LEU A 91 14.48 1.61 1.91
N PHE A 92 13.84 1.00 2.90
CA PHE A 92 13.64 1.56 4.23
C PHE A 92 14.94 1.83 4.96
N ASP A 93 15.92 0.92 4.89
CA ASP A 93 17.25 1.13 5.46
C ASP A 93 17.94 2.36 4.87
N ARG A 94 17.80 2.60 3.56
CA ARG A 94 18.35 3.79 2.89
C ARG A 94 17.66 5.07 3.35
N GLU A 95 16.35 5.04 3.49
CA GLU A 95 15.58 6.19 3.99
C GLU A 95 15.95 6.52 5.44
N VAL A 96 16.02 5.50 6.31
CA VAL A 96 16.47 5.67 7.70
C VAL A 96 17.88 6.23 7.77
N ALA A 97 18.79 5.81 6.89
CA ALA A 97 20.15 6.36 6.82
C ALA A 97 20.13 7.87 6.52
N LEU A 98 19.29 8.33 5.59
CA LEU A 98 19.11 9.76 5.29
C LEU A 98 18.53 10.54 6.47
N PHE A 99 17.56 9.95 7.19
CA PHE A 99 17.04 10.55 8.42
C PHE A 99 18.12 10.67 9.50
N ARG A 100 18.94 9.62 9.70
CA ARG A 100 20.03 9.63 10.68
C ARG A 100 21.14 10.61 10.33
N GLU A 101 21.46 10.77 9.05
CA GLU A 101 22.41 11.78 8.58
C GLU A 101 21.94 13.20 8.94
N LYS A 102 20.64 13.48 8.77
CA LYS A 102 20.08 14.82 8.97
C LYS A 102 19.71 15.15 10.42
N TYR A 103 19.18 14.18 11.16
CA TYR A 103 18.59 14.38 12.49
C TYR A 103 19.35 13.69 13.63
N GLY A 104 20.41 12.94 13.29
CA GLY A 104 21.29 12.28 14.26
C GLY A 104 21.12 10.75 14.32
N PRO A 105 22.12 10.04 14.84
CA PRO A 105 22.16 8.57 14.86
C PRO A 105 21.06 7.93 15.70
N ASP A 106 20.50 8.66 16.67
CA ASP A 106 19.44 8.20 17.57
C ASP A 106 18.05 8.10 16.91
N PHE A 107 17.94 8.47 15.62
CA PHE A 107 16.69 8.33 14.89
C PHE A 107 16.29 6.85 14.76
N LYS A 108 15.03 6.56 15.09
CA LYS A 108 14.46 5.21 15.16
C LYS A 108 14.56 4.47 13.83
N GLY A 109 14.68 3.14 13.93
CA GLY A 109 14.61 2.24 12.77
C GLY A 109 13.19 2.14 12.22
N TYR A 110 13.06 1.68 10.99
CA TYR A 110 11.77 1.53 10.32
C TYR A 110 10.90 0.48 11.01
N GLU A 111 11.51 -0.55 11.57
CA GLU A 111 10.85 -1.61 12.32
C GLU A 111 10.12 -1.03 13.53
N GLU A 112 10.77 -0.12 14.26
CA GLU A 112 10.18 0.54 15.43
C GLU A 112 9.08 1.51 15.01
N LEU A 113 9.33 2.32 13.99
CA LEU A 113 8.37 3.31 13.47
C LEU A 113 7.07 2.67 12.94
N LEU A 114 7.19 1.52 12.27
CA LEU A 114 6.03 0.80 11.75
C LEU A 114 5.41 -0.12 12.80
N ALA A 115 6.17 -0.68 13.74
CA ALA A 115 5.61 -1.47 14.83
C ALA A 115 4.75 -0.62 15.79
N GLN A 116 5.12 0.64 16.03
CA GLN A 116 4.39 1.56 16.93
C GLN A 116 3.07 2.09 16.36
N VAL A 117 2.75 1.85 15.08
CA VAL A 117 1.47 2.30 14.51
C VAL A 117 0.30 1.70 15.28
N SER A 118 -0.78 2.46 15.42
CA SER A 118 -1.98 2.01 16.15
C SER A 118 -2.84 1.09 15.29
N TYR A 119 -3.00 1.42 14.01
CA TYR A 119 -3.77 0.64 13.04
C TYR A 119 -3.07 0.60 11.68
N VAL A 120 -3.33 -0.47 10.94
CA VAL A 120 -3.01 -0.60 9.53
C VAL A 120 -4.32 -0.67 8.76
N PHE A 121 -4.58 0.32 7.94
CA PHE A 121 -5.71 0.37 7.03
C PHE A 121 -5.28 -0.19 5.68
N THR A 122 -5.99 -1.20 5.21
CA THR A 122 -5.76 -1.89 3.94
C THR A 122 -6.89 -1.56 2.99
N ASN A 123 -6.57 -1.40 1.71
CA ASN A 123 -7.58 -1.27 0.65
C ASN A 123 -8.09 -2.67 0.24
N SER A 124 -8.54 -3.43 1.23
CA SER A 124 -9.02 -4.80 1.10
C SER A 124 -10.54 -4.86 1.30
N ASN A 125 -11.20 -5.80 0.63
CA ASN A 125 -12.58 -6.20 0.88
C ASN A 125 -12.62 -7.74 1.07
N PRO A 126 -13.03 -8.24 2.25
CA PRO A 126 -12.98 -9.67 2.58
C PRO A 126 -13.87 -10.55 1.71
N TYR A 127 -14.82 -9.97 0.97
CA TYR A 127 -15.67 -10.70 0.02
C TYR A 127 -15.07 -10.84 -1.38
N LEU A 128 -14.08 -10.01 -1.72
CA LEU A 128 -13.42 -9.99 -3.03
C LEU A 128 -12.00 -10.53 -2.99
N ASP A 129 -11.35 -10.45 -1.82
CA ASP A 129 -9.95 -10.79 -1.67
C ASP A 129 -9.72 -12.27 -1.31
N TYR A 130 -8.47 -12.70 -1.49
CA TYR A 130 -8.04 -14.02 -1.08
C TYR A 130 -8.14 -14.18 0.45
N PRO A 131 -8.66 -15.32 0.95
CA PRO A 131 -8.73 -15.54 2.39
C PRO A 131 -7.31 -15.59 2.97
N HIS A 132 -7.01 -14.69 3.89
CA HIS A 132 -5.72 -14.65 4.57
C HIS A 132 -5.89 -14.41 6.08
N PRO A 133 -4.90 -14.78 6.90
CA PRO A 133 -4.90 -14.44 8.32
C PRO A 133 -4.87 -12.92 8.51
N THR A 134 -5.61 -12.43 9.50
CA THR A 134 -5.60 -11.02 9.89
C THR A 134 -5.63 -10.90 11.42
N ILE A 135 -5.39 -9.68 11.92
CA ILE A 135 -5.40 -9.33 13.35
C ILE A 135 -6.19 -8.04 13.54
N HIS A 136 -6.65 -7.75 14.76
CA HIS A 136 -7.45 -6.55 15.05
C HIS A 136 -6.74 -5.20 14.77
N LYS A 137 -5.42 -5.22 14.59
CA LYS A 137 -4.63 -4.05 14.18
C LYS A 137 -4.78 -3.74 12.68
N ALA A 138 -5.09 -4.72 11.85
CA ALA A 138 -5.33 -4.57 10.43
C ALA A 138 -6.84 -4.42 10.17
N ILE A 139 -7.24 -3.31 9.57
CA ILE A 139 -8.64 -2.96 9.30
C ILE A 139 -8.81 -2.76 7.80
N ASP A 140 -9.67 -3.57 7.20
CA ASP A 140 -9.98 -3.51 5.78
C ASP A 140 -10.98 -2.37 5.52
N ILE A 141 -10.55 -1.37 4.76
CA ILE A 141 -11.35 -0.18 4.40
C ILE A 141 -11.53 -0.05 2.88
N GLY A 142 -11.44 -1.17 2.15
CA GLY A 142 -11.60 -1.20 0.71
C GLY A 142 -12.92 -0.54 0.26
N GLY A 143 -12.81 0.38 -0.70
CA GLY A 143 -13.97 1.11 -1.22
C GLY A 143 -14.47 2.27 -0.36
N ILE A 144 -13.78 2.66 0.73
CA ILE A 144 -14.16 3.80 1.57
C ILE A 144 -14.32 5.12 0.80
N ALA A 145 -13.57 5.29 -0.29
CA ALA A 145 -13.63 6.47 -1.15
C ALA A 145 -14.83 6.47 -2.10
N VAL A 146 -15.49 5.33 -2.30
CA VAL A 146 -16.63 5.20 -3.22
C VAL A 146 -17.90 5.63 -2.50
N SER A 147 -18.61 6.60 -3.08
CA SER A 147 -19.88 7.01 -2.50
C SER A 147 -20.95 5.95 -2.71
N LEU A 148 -21.72 5.64 -1.67
CA LEU A 148 -22.93 4.81 -1.79
C LEU A 148 -24.07 5.57 -2.49
N ASP A 149 -24.01 6.91 -2.51
CA ASP A 149 -24.97 7.73 -3.25
C ASP A 149 -24.55 7.83 -4.72
N ALA A 150 -25.26 7.11 -5.58
CA ALA A 150 -25.04 7.12 -7.03
C ALA A 150 -25.09 8.53 -7.63
N LYS A 151 -25.81 9.48 -7.01
CA LYS A 151 -25.86 10.88 -7.50
C LYS A 151 -24.51 11.60 -7.35
N LYS A 152 -23.66 11.16 -6.42
CA LYS A 152 -22.31 11.70 -6.22
C LYS A 152 -21.28 11.06 -7.15
N ASN A 153 -21.60 9.90 -7.74
CA ASN A 153 -20.73 9.19 -8.68
C ASN A 153 -21.06 9.55 -10.14
N LYS A 154 -21.48 10.80 -10.41
CA LYS A 154 -21.75 11.26 -11.77
C LYS A 154 -20.44 11.48 -12.52
N LEU A 155 -20.37 10.95 -13.73
CA LEU A 155 -19.24 11.19 -14.61
C LEU A 155 -19.22 12.66 -15.07
N PRO A 156 -18.03 13.21 -15.39
CA PRO A 156 -17.92 14.47 -16.10
C PRO A 156 -18.74 14.43 -17.40
N GLN A 157 -19.43 15.52 -17.71
CA GLN A 157 -20.38 15.56 -18.84
C GLN A 157 -19.76 15.11 -20.17
N ASN A 158 -18.53 15.50 -20.46
CA ASN A 158 -17.82 15.10 -21.67
C ASN A 158 -17.58 13.58 -21.76
N ILE A 159 -17.29 12.93 -20.63
CA ILE A 159 -17.08 11.47 -20.58
C ILE A 159 -18.42 10.74 -20.68
N ASP A 160 -19.44 11.25 -19.97
CA ASP A 160 -20.79 10.69 -20.02
C ASP A 160 -21.37 10.74 -21.44
N GLU A 161 -21.23 11.87 -22.13
CA GLU A 161 -21.65 12.01 -23.53
C GLU A 161 -20.93 11.01 -24.44
N ILE A 162 -19.60 10.85 -24.30
CA ILE A 162 -18.82 9.90 -25.10
C ILE A 162 -19.26 8.45 -24.84
N LEU A 163 -19.39 8.06 -23.57
CA LEU A 163 -19.78 6.70 -23.20
C LEU A 163 -21.24 6.39 -23.59
N ASN A 164 -22.10 7.40 -23.67
CA ASN A 164 -23.49 7.24 -24.11
C ASN A 164 -23.65 7.10 -25.64
N ILE A 165 -22.60 7.32 -26.46
CA ILE A 165 -22.66 7.11 -27.91
C ILE A 165 -22.91 5.64 -28.27
N ARG A 166 -22.37 4.71 -27.45
CA ARG A 166 -22.45 3.26 -27.70
C ARG A 166 -22.91 2.53 -26.45
N LYS A 167 -23.67 1.45 -26.64
CA LYS A 167 -24.12 0.58 -25.55
C LYS A 167 -22.97 -0.19 -24.88
N THR A 168 -21.91 -0.49 -25.64
CA THR A 168 -20.74 -1.22 -25.15
C THR A 168 -19.51 -0.35 -25.32
N ASN A 169 -18.80 -0.11 -24.22
CA ASN A 169 -17.58 0.68 -24.18
C ASN A 169 -16.45 -0.16 -23.60
N VAL A 170 -15.23 0.06 -24.10
CA VAL A 170 -14.00 -0.52 -23.53
C VAL A 170 -13.16 0.65 -23.03
N VAL A 171 -12.90 0.68 -21.72
CA VAL A 171 -12.06 1.70 -21.08
C VAL A 171 -10.70 1.10 -20.84
N ILE A 172 -9.66 1.73 -21.39
CA ILE A 172 -8.27 1.33 -21.21
C ILE A 172 -7.56 2.47 -20.47
N SER A 173 -6.92 2.14 -19.35
CA SER A 173 -6.08 3.06 -18.58
C SER A 173 -4.84 2.30 -18.10
N PHE A 174 -3.66 2.87 -18.37
CA PHE A 174 -2.37 2.36 -17.90
C PHE A 174 -1.92 3.00 -16.58
N GLY A 175 -2.81 3.78 -15.96
CA GLY A 175 -2.48 4.61 -14.81
C GLY A 175 -1.59 5.80 -15.18
N SER A 176 -1.07 6.48 -14.16
CA SER A 176 -0.22 7.67 -14.31
C SER A 176 1.27 7.37 -14.47
N ILE A 177 1.70 6.16 -14.09
CA ILE A 177 3.12 5.78 -14.00
C ILE A 177 3.62 5.22 -15.35
N VAL A 178 2.83 4.37 -16.00
CA VAL A 178 3.23 3.71 -17.24
C VAL A 178 2.90 4.59 -18.43
N LYS A 179 3.93 5.10 -19.11
CA LYS A 179 3.73 5.87 -20.34
C LYS A 179 3.58 4.92 -21.52
N SER A 180 2.47 5.05 -22.25
CA SER A 180 2.18 4.27 -23.46
C SER A 180 3.26 4.40 -24.55
N CYS A 181 4.04 5.50 -24.55
CA CYS A 181 5.16 5.67 -25.48
C CYS A 181 6.27 4.62 -25.32
N TYR A 182 6.38 3.97 -24.16
CA TYR A 182 7.36 2.92 -23.90
C TYR A 182 6.84 1.51 -24.16
N MET A 183 5.61 1.37 -24.66
CA MET A 183 5.07 0.08 -25.07
C MET A 183 5.88 -0.46 -26.26
N PRO A 184 6.30 -1.74 -26.26
CA PRO A 184 6.97 -2.33 -27.40
C PRO A 184 6.07 -2.30 -28.65
N GLU A 185 6.64 -2.17 -29.84
CA GLU A 185 5.88 -2.12 -31.10
C GLU A 185 5.01 -3.36 -31.32
N ASP A 186 5.44 -4.53 -30.83
CA ASP A 186 4.67 -5.77 -30.94
C ASP A 186 3.33 -5.74 -30.16
N TYR A 187 3.17 -4.80 -29.23
CA TYR A 187 1.97 -4.63 -28.41
C TYR A 187 1.23 -3.30 -28.66
N LYS A 188 1.74 -2.41 -29.53
CA LYS A 188 1.03 -1.19 -29.94
C LYS A 188 -0.05 -1.49 -30.95
#